data_AF-A0A932ZLA5-F1
#
_entry.id   AF-A0A932ZLA5-F1
#
_cell.length_a   1.000
_cell.length_b   1.000
_cell.length_c   1.000
_cell.angle_alpha   90.00
_cell.angle_beta   90.00
_cell.angle_gamma   90.00
#
_symmetry.space_group_name_H-M   'P 1'
#
loop_
_entity.id
_entity.type
_entity.pdbx_description
1 polymer ?
#
loop_
_entity_poly.entity_id
_entity_poly.type
_entity_poly.pdbx_seq_one_letter_code
_entity_poly.pdbx_strand_id
1 'polypeptide(L)'
;MRQQVLQQLSTDALIEAAVKRNEGELADNGALVVRTGKYTGRSPQDRYIVQDETTGKEVAWGTINRPMAPGTFEKLLRQAEQYLQGRQIFVRESYACADPTHRFPIRVKTEFAWHNLFAQQLFLRYRPDETIPQTPAMTILSAPNALDNSNYIIINFSKRIILIAGTQYAGEIKKSIFSTLNFLLPGEGVLTMHCSANVGEKKDVALFFGLSGTGKTSL
;
A
#
# COMPACT_ATOMS: atom_id res chain seq x y z
N MET A 1 -2.61 25.08 -11.88
CA MET A 1 -3.60 24.19 -12.54
C MET A 1 -4.26 23.31 -11.47
N ARG A 2 -5.57 23.08 -11.54
CA ARG A 2 -6.31 22.27 -10.56
C ARG A 2 -5.96 20.79 -10.76
N GLN A 3 -5.53 20.09 -9.71
CA GLN A 3 -5.27 18.66 -9.75
C GLN A 3 -6.57 17.90 -10.04
N GLN A 4 -6.57 16.97 -11.00
CA GLN A 4 -7.74 16.14 -11.29
C GLN A 4 -7.70 14.91 -10.39
N VAL A 5 -8.65 14.82 -9.46
CA VAL A 5 -8.75 13.72 -8.50
C VAL A 5 -9.90 12.80 -8.91
N LEU A 6 -9.58 11.58 -9.30
CA LEU A 6 -10.57 10.54 -9.59
C LEU A 6 -10.74 9.64 -8.38
N GLN A 7 -11.95 9.60 -7.83
CA GLN A 7 -12.23 8.87 -6.58
C GLN A 7 -13.07 7.62 -6.85
N GLN A 8 -12.75 6.52 -6.16
CA GLN A 8 -13.57 5.31 -6.11
C GLN A 8 -14.00 4.77 -7.48
N LEU A 9 -13.15 4.88 -8.51
CA LEU A 9 -13.48 4.37 -9.84
C LEU A 9 -13.83 2.88 -9.81
N SER A 10 -14.71 2.44 -10.72
CA SER A 10 -14.99 1.02 -10.92
C SER A 10 -13.76 0.29 -11.45
N THR A 11 -13.78 -1.04 -11.37
CA THR A 11 -12.73 -1.89 -11.97
C THR A 11 -12.57 -1.57 -13.45
N ASP A 12 -13.67 -1.50 -14.19
CA ASP A 12 -13.67 -1.25 -15.64
C ASP A 12 -13.11 0.13 -15.97
N ALA A 13 -13.50 1.16 -15.22
CA ALA A 13 -12.98 2.52 -15.40
C ALA A 13 -11.48 2.62 -15.10
N LEU A 14 -10.97 1.85 -14.12
CA LEU A 14 -9.54 1.78 -13.83
C LEU A 14 -8.76 1.03 -14.91
N ILE A 15 -9.31 -0.07 -15.43
CA ILE A 15 -8.71 -0.82 -16.56
C ILE A 15 -8.66 0.08 -17.80
N GLU A 16 -9.77 0.73 -18.13
CA GLU A 16 -9.86 1.65 -19.27
C GLU A 16 -8.87 2.81 -19.12
N ALA A 17 -8.77 3.40 -17.91
CA ALA A 17 -7.79 4.45 -17.64
C ALA A 17 -6.36 3.95 -17.78
N ALA A 18 -6.03 2.75 -17.28
CA ALA A 18 -4.70 2.17 -17.40
C ALA A 18 -4.30 1.95 -18.87
N VAL A 19 -5.21 1.39 -19.68
CA VAL A 19 -4.97 1.18 -21.12
C VAL A 19 -4.82 2.51 -21.86
N LYS A 20 -5.74 3.47 -21.64
CA LYS A 20 -5.69 4.81 -22.26
C LYS A 20 -4.41 5.58 -21.92
N ARG A 21 -3.83 5.33 -20.75
CA ARG A 21 -2.59 5.97 -20.26
C ARG A 21 -1.33 5.16 -20.58
N ASN A 22 -1.43 4.10 -21.37
CA ASN A 22 -0.34 3.19 -21.72
C ASN A 22 0.38 2.62 -20.47
N GLU A 23 -0.37 2.37 -19.40
CA GLU A 23 0.15 1.75 -18.18
C GLU A 23 0.14 0.22 -18.25
N GLY A 24 -0.62 -0.34 -19.19
CA GLY A 24 -0.77 -1.77 -19.41
C GLY A 24 -1.62 -2.07 -20.65
N GLU A 25 -1.77 -3.36 -20.93
CA GLU A 25 -2.51 -3.89 -22.07
C GLU A 25 -3.43 -5.04 -21.62
N LEU A 26 -4.47 -5.34 -22.38
CA LEU A 26 -5.35 -6.47 -22.09
C LEU A 26 -4.79 -7.75 -22.72
N ALA A 27 -4.72 -8.81 -21.93
CA ALA A 27 -4.53 -10.16 -22.43
C ALA A 27 -5.81 -10.66 -23.15
N ASP A 28 -5.67 -11.76 -23.88
CA ASP A 28 -6.76 -12.46 -24.58
C ASP A 28 -7.93 -12.85 -23.65
N ASN A 29 -7.64 -13.17 -22.40
CA ASN A 29 -8.61 -13.49 -21.36
C ASN A 29 -9.19 -12.28 -20.61
N GLY A 30 -8.84 -11.05 -21.03
CA GLY A 30 -9.32 -9.80 -20.41
C GLY A 30 -8.55 -9.37 -19.15
N ALA A 31 -7.51 -10.10 -18.73
CA ALA A 31 -6.66 -9.64 -17.64
C ALA A 31 -5.81 -8.42 -18.05
N LEU A 32 -5.69 -7.44 -17.16
CA LEU A 32 -4.78 -6.31 -17.36
C LEU A 32 -3.33 -6.75 -17.09
N VAL A 33 -2.50 -6.74 -18.12
CA VAL A 33 -1.07 -7.01 -18.08
C VAL A 33 -0.32 -5.69 -17.94
N VAL A 34 0.57 -5.60 -16.94
CA VAL A 34 1.36 -4.41 -16.64
C VAL A 34 2.84 -4.76 -16.52
N ARG A 35 3.71 -3.77 -16.68
CA ARG A 35 5.16 -3.91 -16.46
C ARG A 35 5.57 -2.96 -15.33
N THR A 36 6.33 -3.45 -14.37
CA THR A 36 6.74 -2.68 -13.18
C THR A 36 8.08 -1.94 -13.35
N GLY A 37 8.53 -1.81 -14.60
CA GLY A 37 9.79 -1.16 -14.95
C GLY A 37 11.01 -1.84 -14.35
N LYS A 38 11.95 -1.03 -13.82
CA LYS A 38 13.25 -1.47 -13.27
C LYS A 38 13.11 -2.44 -12.10
N TYR A 39 12.07 -2.29 -11.27
CA TYR A 39 11.88 -3.07 -10.05
C TYR A 39 10.77 -4.09 -10.26
N THR A 40 11.13 -5.38 -10.34
CA THR A 40 10.19 -6.51 -10.50
C THR A 40 9.90 -7.23 -9.19
N GLY A 41 10.40 -6.68 -8.08
CA GLY A 41 10.26 -7.22 -6.74
C GLY A 41 10.44 -6.12 -5.70
N ARG A 42 10.48 -6.53 -4.44
CA ARG A 42 10.71 -5.59 -3.34
C ARG A 42 12.13 -5.03 -3.36
N SER A 43 12.28 -3.85 -2.79
CA SER A 43 13.58 -3.25 -2.51
C SER A 43 13.78 -3.03 -1.01
N PRO A 44 14.15 -4.07 -0.24
CA PRO A 44 14.27 -3.96 1.22
C PRO A 44 15.23 -2.85 1.68
N GLN A 45 16.26 -2.56 0.87
CA GLN A 45 17.25 -1.52 1.17
C GLN A 45 16.74 -0.10 0.94
N ASP A 46 15.59 0.06 0.29
CA ASP A 46 14.98 1.35 0.00
C ASP A 46 13.80 1.64 0.94
N ARG A 47 13.60 0.79 1.95
CA ARG A 47 12.55 0.92 2.96
C ARG A 47 13.06 1.64 4.20
N TYR A 48 12.31 2.64 4.63
CA TYR A 48 12.61 3.46 5.80
C TYR A 48 11.39 3.64 6.70
N ILE A 49 11.65 3.90 7.98
CA ILE A 49 10.65 4.34 8.95
C ILE A 49 11.12 5.68 9.50
N VAL A 50 10.23 6.66 9.54
CA VAL A 50 10.55 7.96 10.14
C VAL A 50 10.78 7.75 11.63
N GLN A 51 11.93 8.20 12.12
CA GLN A 51 12.30 8.12 13.53
C GLN A 51 11.80 9.39 14.24
N ASP A 52 10.69 9.25 14.95
CA ASP A 52 10.09 10.25 15.84
C ASP A 52 10.16 9.78 17.30
N GLU A 53 9.57 10.55 18.22
CA GLU A 53 9.64 10.25 19.67
C GLU A 53 9.01 8.89 20.04
N THR A 54 7.95 8.49 19.34
CA THR A 54 7.25 7.22 19.56
C THR A 54 8.03 6.06 18.96
N THR A 55 8.27 6.12 17.64
CA THR A 55 8.95 5.06 16.89
C THR A 55 10.39 4.87 17.33
N GLY A 56 11.06 5.93 17.81
CA GLY A 56 12.43 5.90 18.27
C GLY A 56 12.71 4.84 19.33
N LYS A 57 11.72 4.54 20.18
CA LYS A 57 11.83 3.56 21.27
C LYS A 57 11.26 2.18 20.92
N GLU A 58 10.22 2.13 20.10
CA GLU A 58 9.45 0.90 19.86
C GLU A 58 9.92 0.12 18.63
N VAL A 59 10.52 0.78 17.64
CA VAL A 59 10.96 0.13 16.42
C VAL A 59 12.28 -0.62 16.68
N ALA A 60 12.32 -1.89 16.29
CA ALA A 60 13.55 -2.68 16.25
C ALA A 60 14.44 -2.21 15.08
N TRP A 61 15.25 -1.17 15.32
CA TRP A 61 16.15 -0.57 14.32
C TRP A 61 17.24 -1.53 13.85
N GLY A 62 17.60 -1.47 12.57
CA GLY A 62 18.65 -2.30 11.99
C GLY A 62 18.69 -2.23 10.46
N THR A 63 19.22 -3.27 9.82
CA THR A 63 19.31 -3.34 8.35
C THR A 63 17.94 -3.43 7.66
N ILE A 64 16.91 -3.92 8.36
CA ILE A 64 15.54 -4.06 7.85
C ILE A 64 14.69 -2.81 8.13
N ASN A 65 14.77 -2.28 9.35
CA ASN A 65 14.07 -1.08 9.77
C ASN A 65 15.08 0.06 9.85
N ARG A 66 15.21 0.79 8.73
CA ARG A 66 16.19 1.86 8.59
C ARG A 66 15.55 3.19 9.01
N PRO A 67 16.20 3.97 9.89
CA PRO A 67 15.65 5.24 10.33
C PRO A 67 15.71 6.29 9.22
N MET A 68 14.73 7.18 9.19
CA MET A 68 14.74 8.41 8.41
C MET A 68 14.40 9.60 9.31
N ALA A 69 15.17 10.68 9.19
CA ALA A 69 14.86 11.91 9.92
C ALA A 69 13.53 12.52 9.42
N PRO A 70 12.65 13.04 10.32
CA PRO A 70 11.39 13.64 9.93
C PRO A 70 11.55 14.75 8.87
N GLY A 71 12.56 15.60 9.01
CA GLY A 71 12.84 16.68 8.06
C GLY A 71 13.18 16.19 6.64
N THR A 72 13.78 15.01 6.50
CA THR A 72 14.05 14.40 5.19
C THR A 72 12.77 13.88 4.58
N PHE A 73 11.93 13.19 5.36
CA PHE A 73 10.62 12.73 4.90
C PHE A 73 9.76 13.89 4.40
N GLU A 74 9.70 15.00 5.14
CA GLU A 74 8.94 16.19 4.74
C GLU A 74 9.39 16.75 3.39
N LYS A 75 10.71 16.74 3.11
CA LYS A 75 11.25 17.20 1.82
C LYS A 75 10.80 16.28 0.68
N LEU A 76 10.93 14.97 0.86
CA LEU A 76 10.57 13.97 -0.14
C LEU A 76 9.05 13.94 -0.40
N LEU A 77 8.25 14.05 0.66
CA LEU A 77 6.79 14.14 0.55
C LEU A 77 6.37 15.39 -0.24
N ARG A 78 6.93 16.56 0.08
CA ARG A 78 6.63 17.80 -0.66
C ARG A 78 7.02 17.69 -2.13
N GLN A 79 8.16 17.08 -2.46
CA GLN A 79 8.55 16.84 -3.85
C GLN A 79 7.54 15.95 -4.58
N ALA A 80 7.09 14.86 -3.94
CA ALA A 80 6.07 14.00 -4.50
C ALA A 80 4.73 14.71 -4.70
N GLU A 81 4.30 15.51 -3.73
CA GLU A 81 3.08 16.30 -3.84
C GLU A 81 3.17 17.35 -4.95
N GLN A 82 4.30 18.05 -5.06
CA GLN A 82 4.58 19.02 -6.12
C GLN A 82 4.57 18.35 -7.50
N TYR A 83 5.21 17.19 -7.65
CA TYR A 83 5.21 16.41 -8.88
C TYR A 83 3.78 16.07 -9.34
N LEU A 84 2.90 15.72 -8.39
CA LEU A 84 1.51 15.36 -8.67
C LEU A 84 0.60 16.57 -8.93
N GLN A 85 1.06 17.81 -8.71
CA GLN A 85 0.27 19.00 -9.02
C GLN A 85 0.02 19.10 -10.52
N GLY A 86 -1.24 19.38 -10.90
CA GLY A 86 -1.65 19.43 -12.31
C GLY A 86 -1.72 18.07 -13.02
N ARG A 87 -1.40 16.97 -12.33
CA ARG A 87 -1.57 15.60 -12.83
C ARG A 87 -2.90 15.02 -12.37
N GLN A 88 -3.34 14.00 -13.08
CA GLN A 88 -4.46 13.16 -12.66
C GLN A 88 -3.98 12.17 -11.59
N ILE A 89 -4.71 12.06 -10.49
CA ILE A 89 -4.46 11.07 -9.43
C ILE A 89 -5.70 10.23 -9.17
N PHE A 90 -5.48 8.98 -8.78
CA PHE A 90 -6.53 8.03 -8.43
C PHE A 90 -6.57 7.84 -6.93
N VAL A 91 -7.74 7.97 -6.33
CA VAL A 91 -7.93 7.87 -4.88
C VAL A 91 -8.92 6.76 -4.58
N ARG A 92 -8.53 5.89 -3.66
CA ARG A 92 -9.36 4.82 -3.15
C ARG A 92 -9.42 4.81 -1.63
N GLU A 93 -10.63 4.74 -1.11
CA GLU A 93 -10.91 4.45 0.28
C GLU A 93 -11.19 2.95 0.41
N SER A 94 -10.46 2.30 1.30
CA SER A 94 -10.53 0.86 1.58
C SER A 94 -10.16 0.62 3.03
N TYR A 95 -10.13 -0.62 3.48
CA TYR A 95 -9.62 -0.94 4.80
C TYR A 95 -8.88 -2.28 4.81
N ALA A 96 -8.00 -2.44 5.80
CA ALA A 96 -7.43 -3.72 6.17
C ALA A 96 -8.09 -4.20 7.48
N CYS A 97 -7.84 -5.48 7.82
CA CYS A 97 -8.47 -6.20 8.92
C CYS A 97 -9.98 -6.43 8.71
N ALA A 98 -10.37 -7.69 8.59
CA ALA A 98 -11.77 -8.06 8.37
C ALA A 98 -12.62 -7.96 9.65
N ASP A 99 -12.02 -8.16 10.82
CA ASP A 99 -12.69 -8.01 12.10
C ASP A 99 -13.10 -6.53 12.32
N PRO A 100 -14.39 -6.23 12.55
CA PRO A 100 -14.88 -4.89 12.84
C PRO A 100 -14.15 -4.15 13.97
N THR A 101 -13.65 -4.88 14.97
CA THR A 101 -12.97 -4.29 16.14
C THR A 101 -11.60 -3.73 15.82
N HIS A 102 -10.91 -4.30 14.83
CA HIS A 102 -9.56 -3.92 14.41
C HIS A 102 -9.51 -3.35 12.99
N ARG A 103 -10.66 -2.94 12.43
CA ARG A 103 -10.73 -2.33 11.11
C ARG A 103 -9.73 -1.19 11.00
N PHE A 104 -8.97 -1.20 9.92
CA PHE A 104 -7.92 -0.25 9.67
C PHE A 104 -8.21 0.53 8.37
N PRO A 105 -8.88 1.70 8.45
CA PRO A 105 -9.19 2.52 7.27
C PRO A 105 -7.94 3.01 6.55
N ILE A 106 -7.89 2.80 5.23
CA ILE A 106 -6.75 3.15 4.37
C ILE A 106 -7.24 4.02 3.21
N ARG A 107 -6.55 5.14 3.00
CA ARG A 107 -6.68 5.95 1.79
C ARG A 107 -5.49 5.68 0.88
N VAL A 108 -5.73 5.17 -0.32
CA VAL A 108 -4.69 4.89 -1.32
C VAL A 108 -4.77 5.93 -2.43
N LYS A 109 -3.75 6.80 -2.51
CA LYS A 109 -3.57 7.79 -3.58
C LYS A 109 -2.45 7.31 -4.51
N THR A 110 -2.75 7.21 -5.80
CA THR A 110 -1.79 6.69 -6.79
C THR A 110 -1.73 7.58 -8.02
N GLU A 111 -0.54 7.70 -8.63
CA GLU A 111 -0.40 8.34 -9.94
C GLU A 111 -0.87 7.44 -11.10
N PHE A 112 -0.79 6.12 -10.92
CA PHE A 112 -1.21 5.11 -11.89
C PHE A 112 -2.59 4.55 -11.55
N ALA A 113 -3.39 4.30 -12.58
CA ALA A 113 -4.70 3.66 -12.47
C ALA A 113 -4.55 2.19 -12.02
N TRP A 114 -3.60 1.46 -12.59
CA TRP A 114 -3.42 0.04 -12.27
C TRP A 114 -2.93 -0.20 -10.83
N HIS A 115 -2.17 0.73 -10.23
CA HIS A 115 -1.86 0.69 -8.80
C HIS A 115 -3.12 0.82 -7.93
N ASN A 116 -4.07 1.66 -8.35
CA ASN A 116 -5.35 1.81 -7.65
C ASN A 116 -6.22 0.55 -7.80
N LEU A 117 -6.20 -0.08 -8.98
CA LEU A 117 -6.84 -1.37 -9.23
C LEU A 117 -6.23 -2.47 -8.36
N PHE A 118 -4.89 -2.53 -8.27
CA PHE A 118 -4.21 -3.47 -7.38
C PHE A 118 -4.67 -3.30 -5.92
N ALA A 119 -4.74 -2.05 -5.43
CA ALA A 119 -5.25 -1.76 -4.09
C ALA A 119 -6.72 -2.18 -3.92
N GLN A 120 -7.57 -1.98 -4.93
CA GLN A 120 -8.97 -2.40 -4.95
C GLN A 120 -9.15 -3.92 -4.84
N GLN A 121 -8.26 -4.69 -5.46
CA GLN A 121 -8.29 -6.16 -5.42
C GLN A 121 -7.70 -6.70 -4.12
N LEU A 122 -6.73 -5.99 -3.53
CA LEU A 122 -6.00 -6.44 -2.36
C LEU A 122 -6.70 -6.12 -1.03
N PHE A 123 -7.19 -4.90 -0.87
CA PHE A 123 -7.79 -4.43 0.38
C PHE A 123 -9.31 -4.63 0.39
N LEU A 124 -9.89 -4.64 1.59
CA LEU A 124 -11.33 -4.78 1.75
C LEU A 124 -12.04 -3.49 1.31
N ARG A 125 -13.17 -3.67 0.63
CA ARG A 125 -13.97 -2.58 0.07
C ARG A 125 -15.11 -2.27 1.03
N TYR A 126 -15.39 -0.99 1.21
CA TYR A 126 -16.63 -0.57 1.83
C TYR A 126 -17.81 -0.97 0.95
N ARG A 127 -18.82 -1.57 1.56
CA ARG A 127 -20.11 -1.83 0.92
C ARG A 127 -20.85 -0.49 0.70
N PRO A 128 -21.80 -0.42 -0.25
CA PRO A 128 -22.54 0.82 -0.53
C PRO A 128 -23.28 1.41 0.68
N ASP A 129 -23.66 0.58 1.65
CA ASP A 129 -24.35 0.95 2.90
C ASP A 129 -23.40 1.33 4.05
N GLU A 130 -22.09 1.16 3.88
CA GLU A 130 -21.11 1.47 4.91
C GLU A 130 -20.60 2.92 4.84
N THR A 131 -20.54 3.56 5.99
CA THR A 131 -19.94 4.90 6.12
C THR A 131 -18.42 4.82 5.97
N ILE A 132 -17.88 5.52 4.97
CA ILE A 132 -16.44 5.72 4.82
C ILE A 132 -15.97 6.78 5.83
N PRO A 133 -14.99 6.47 6.71
CA PRO A 133 -14.44 7.46 7.64
C PRO A 133 -13.83 8.65 6.89
N GLN A 134 -14.09 9.87 7.38
CA GLN A 134 -13.50 11.08 6.79
C GLN A 134 -11.97 11.08 6.89
N THR A 135 -11.47 10.62 8.04
CA THR A 135 -10.04 10.53 8.35
C THR A 135 -9.58 9.07 8.31
N PRO A 136 -8.68 8.70 7.39
CA PRO A 136 -8.13 7.34 7.35
C PRO A 136 -7.16 7.10 8.52
N ALA A 137 -6.97 5.84 8.90
CA ALA A 137 -5.92 5.46 9.84
C ALA A 137 -4.52 5.51 9.19
N MET A 138 -4.44 5.31 7.88
CA MET A 138 -3.20 5.46 7.11
C MET A 138 -3.50 5.93 5.68
N THR A 139 -2.69 6.85 5.17
CA THR A 139 -2.72 7.26 3.76
C THR A 139 -1.49 6.75 3.04
N ILE A 140 -1.66 6.03 1.93
CA ILE A 140 -0.58 5.68 1.00
C ILE A 140 -0.56 6.72 -0.12
N LEU A 141 0.60 7.32 -0.37
CA LEU A 141 0.89 8.12 -1.54
C LEU A 141 1.89 7.37 -2.41
N SER A 142 1.41 6.76 -3.49
CA SER A 142 2.24 6.08 -4.49
C SER A 142 2.45 6.99 -5.70
N ALA A 143 3.67 7.53 -5.80
CA ALA A 143 4.13 8.35 -6.92
C ALA A 143 5.48 7.83 -7.43
N PRO A 144 5.51 6.62 -8.05
CA PRO A 144 6.72 6.01 -8.61
C PRO A 144 7.61 6.95 -9.43
N ASN A 145 7.03 7.87 -10.20
CA ASN A 145 7.76 8.76 -11.09
C ASN A 145 8.13 10.11 -10.46
N ALA A 146 7.85 10.33 -9.18
CA ALA A 146 8.01 11.64 -8.57
C ALA A 146 9.45 12.02 -8.17
N LEU A 147 10.32 11.04 -7.97
CA LEU A 147 11.68 11.26 -7.48
C LEU A 147 12.69 10.65 -8.46
N ASP A 148 13.67 11.45 -8.87
CA ASP A 148 14.65 11.03 -9.87
C ASP A 148 15.57 9.91 -9.35
N ASN A 149 15.51 8.77 -10.02
CA ASN A 149 16.43 7.63 -9.93
C ASN A 149 16.64 6.99 -8.55
N SER A 150 15.86 7.39 -7.55
CA SER A 150 15.96 6.89 -6.17
C SER A 150 14.63 6.28 -5.75
N ASN A 151 14.70 5.09 -5.19
CA ASN A 151 13.55 4.36 -4.69
C ASN A 151 13.40 4.60 -3.19
N TYR A 152 12.17 4.88 -2.75
CA TYR A 152 11.85 5.20 -1.37
C TYR A 152 10.50 4.61 -0.99
N ILE A 153 10.51 3.77 0.04
CA ILE A 153 9.32 3.23 0.70
C ILE A 153 9.38 3.67 2.16
N ILE A 154 8.70 4.77 2.49
CA ILE A 154 8.85 5.43 3.79
C ILE A 154 7.54 5.36 4.55
N ILE A 155 7.59 4.86 5.79
CA ILE A 155 6.44 4.84 6.70
C ILE A 155 6.64 5.93 7.76
N ASN A 156 5.68 6.85 7.87
CA ASN A 156 5.63 7.84 8.94
C ASN A 156 4.37 7.61 9.78
N PHE A 157 4.56 7.05 10.98
CA PHE A 157 3.46 6.72 11.89
C PHE A 157 2.81 7.97 12.50
N SER A 158 3.59 8.97 12.91
CA SER A 158 3.06 10.24 13.44
C SER A 158 2.16 10.96 12.45
N LYS A 159 2.55 11.00 11.17
CA LYS A 159 1.73 11.62 10.12
C LYS A 159 0.69 10.71 9.50
N ARG A 160 0.72 9.41 9.81
CA ARG A 160 -0.14 8.39 9.19
C ARG A 160 -0.05 8.42 7.66
N ILE A 161 1.18 8.54 7.15
CA ILE A 161 1.47 8.56 5.71
C ILE A 161 2.53 7.51 5.38
N ILE A 162 2.29 6.78 4.29
CA ILE A 162 3.26 5.95 3.60
C ILE A 162 3.57 6.62 2.26
N LEU A 163 4.83 6.93 2.00
CA LEU A 163 5.30 7.42 0.70
C LEU A 163 5.98 6.28 -0.06
N ILE A 164 5.53 6.01 -1.29
CA ILE A 164 6.16 5.06 -2.22
C ILE A 164 6.52 5.83 -3.49
N ALA A 165 7.82 5.94 -3.76
CA ALA A 165 8.36 6.65 -4.93
C ALA A 165 9.56 5.89 -5.51
N GLY A 166 9.80 6.02 -6.81
CA GLY A 166 10.89 5.36 -7.55
C GLY A 166 10.66 3.90 -7.97
N THR A 167 9.59 3.25 -7.48
CA THR A 167 9.25 1.87 -7.86
C THR A 167 7.79 1.72 -8.29
N GLN A 168 7.57 1.01 -9.40
CA GLN A 168 6.25 0.62 -9.86
C GLN A 168 5.85 -0.78 -9.37
N TYR A 169 6.63 -1.39 -8.47
CA TYR A 169 6.29 -2.69 -7.92
C TYR A 169 5.17 -2.57 -6.88
N ALA A 170 3.93 -2.89 -7.28
CA ALA A 170 2.74 -2.75 -6.42
C ALA A 170 2.79 -3.57 -5.12
N GLY A 171 3.66 -4.57 -5.02
CA GLY A 171 3.89 -5.30 -3.78
C GLY A 171 4.35 -4.41 -2.61
N GLU A 172 4.92 -3.24 -2.87
CA GLU A 172 5.25 -2.26 -1.82
C GLU A 172 4.00 -1.65 -1.18
N ILE A 173 2.90 -1.48 -1.93
CA ILE A 173 1.59 -1.06 -1.37
C ILE A 173 1.10 -2.10 -0.37
N LYS A 174 1.15 -3.39 -0.76
CA LYS A 174 0.77 -4.51 0.11
C LYS A 174 1.63 -4.57 1.38
N LYS A 175 2.95 -4.56 1.19
CA LYS A 175 3.88 -4.85 2.28
C LYS A 175 4.09 -3.68 3.22
N SER A 176 3.94 -2.44 2.77
CA SER A 176 3.95 -1.27 3.65
C SER A 176 2.78 -1.28 4.65
N ILE A 177 1.55 -1.55 4.20
CA ILE A 177 0.40 -1.74 5.12
C ILE A 177 0.61 -2.94 6.03
N PHE A 178 1.09 -4.06 5.50
CA PHE A 178 1.39 -5.22 6.35
C PHE A 178 2.41 -4.85 7.44
N SER A 179 3.49 -4.13 7.11
CA SER A 179 4.46 -3.63 8.10
C SER A 179 3.85 -2.68 9.11
N THR A 180 2.96 -1.78 8.69
CA THR A 180 2.22 -0.89 9.60
C THR A 180 1.38 -1.69 10.60
N LEU A 181 0.65 -2.70 10.15
CA LEU A 181 -0.16 -3.54 11.03
C LEU A 181 0.70 -4.37 11.99
N ASN A 182 1.85 -4.91 11.53
CA ASN A 182 2.79 -5.62 12.41
C ASN A 182 3.39 -4.73 13.50
N PHE A 183 3.38 -3.41 13.33
CA PHE A 183 3.83 -2.47 14.36
C PHE A 183 2.69 -2.11 15.33
N LEU A 184 1.51 -1.80 14.81
CA LEU A 184 0.41 -1.26 15.61
C LEU A 184 -0.38 -2.33 16.38
N LEU A 185 -0.78 -3.42 15.72
CA LEU A 185 -1.68 -4.41 16.30
C LEU A 185 -1.12 -5.16 17.52
N PRO A 186 0.19 -5.45 17.63
CA PRO A 186 0.74 -5.99 18.87
C PRO A 186 0.52 -5.09 20.09
N GLY A 187 0.50 -3.76 19.91
CA GLY A 187 0.17 -2.80 20.96
C GLY A 187 -1.28 -2.88 21.45
N GLU A 188 -2.16 -3.49 20.64
CA GLU A 188 -3.57 -3.78 20.98
C GLU A 188 -3.75 -5.22 21.49
N GLY A 189 -2.67 -5.96 21.73
CA GLY A 189 -2.72 -7.36 22.15
C GLY A 189 -3.06 -8.36 21.03
N VAL A 190 -2.99 -7.93 19.76
CA VAL A 190 -3.29 -8.77 18.60
C VAL A 190 -1.99 -9.30 17.98
N LEU A 191 -1.84 -10.63 17.95
CA LEU A 191 -0.72 -11.28 17.28
C LEU A 191 -0.87 -11.17 15.75
N THR A 192 0.10 -10.50 15.13
CA THR A 192 0.18 -10.41 13.66
C THR A 192 0.98 -11.56 13.09
N MET A 193 0.51 -12.12 11.98
CA MET A 193 1.06 -13.35 11.40
C MET A 193 1.22 -13.22 9.89
N HIS A 194 2.37 -13.66 9.37
CA HIS A 194 2.59 -13.81 7.92
C HIS A 194 2.33 -15.26 7.51
N CYS A 195 1.05 -15.65 7.51
CA CYS A 195 0.59 -16.98 7.16
C CYS A 195 -0.60 -16.92 6.18
N SER A 196 -0.95 -18.05 5.57
CA SER A 196 -2.31 -18.27 5.07
C SER A 196 -3.13 -18.99 6.13
N ALA A 197 -4.45 -18.96 5.97
CA ALA A 197 -5.39 -19.64 6.84
C ALA A 197 -6.54 -20.21 6.01
N ASN A 198 -7.06 -21.36 6.43
CA ASN A 198 -8.31 -21.92 5.93
C ASN A 198 -9.16 -22.46 7.10
N VAL A 199 -10.39 -22.84 6.80
CA VAL A 199 -11.35 -23.36 7.78
C VAL A 199 -11.99 -24.63 7.22
N GLY A 200 -11.98 -25.70 8.02
CA GLY A 200 -12.63 -26.96 7.68
C GLY A 200 -14.15 -26.90 7.86
N GLU A 201 -14.86 -27.93 7.39
CA GLU A 201 -16.32 -28.05 7.54
C GLU A 201 -16.77 -28.04 9.02
N LYS A 202 -15.91 -28.52 9.92
CA LYS A 202 -16.15 -28.53 11.38
C LYS A 202 -15.75 -27.22 12.06
N LYS A 203 -15.41 -26.18 11.29
CA LYS A 203 -14.93 -24.87 11.76
C LYS A 203 -13.59 -24.92 12.50
N ASP A 204 -12.81 -25.98 12.29
CA ASP A 204 -11.41 -26.06 12.69
C ASP A 204 -10.56 -25.16 11.78
N VAL A 205 -9.69 -24.35 12.40
CA VAL A 205 -8.85 -23.37 11.69
C VAL A 205 -7.42 -23.89 11.62
N ALA A 206 -6.83 -23.85 10.42
CA ALA A 206 -5.42 -24.15 10.21
C ALA A 206 -4.67 -22.90 9.74
N LEU A 207 -3.44 -22.75 10.23
CA LEU A 207 -2.54 -21.65 9.87
C LEU A 207 -1.26 -22.21 9.24
N PHE A 208 -0.88 -21.66 8.08
CA PHE A 208 0.27 -22.15 7.31
C PHE A 208 1.34 -21.06 7.21
N PHE A 209 2.45 -21.25 7.93
CA PHE A 209 3.59 -20.34 7.92
C PHE A 209 4.61 -20.75 6.86
N GLY A 210 5.29 -19.76 6.28
CA GLY A 210 6.34 -20.02 5.31
C GLY A 210 6.80 -18.78 4.55
N LEU A 211 7.95 -18.86 3.91
CA LEU A 211 8.49 -17.79 3.07
C LEU A 211 7.81 -17.74 1.70
N SER A 212 8.12 -16.72 0.88
CA SER A 212 7.56 -16.64 -0.48
C SER A 212 7.96 -17.88 -1.29
N GLY A 213 7.00 -18.51 -1.97
CA GLY A 213 7.25 -19.72 -2.77
C GLY A 213 7.24 -21.05 -2.00
N THR A 214 6.97 -21.06 -0.69
CA THR A 214 7.01 -22.31 0.12
C THR A 214 5.64 -22.98 0.29
N GLY A 215 4.71 -22.82 -0.66
CA GLY A 215 3.43 -23.53 -0.66
C GLY A 215 2.25 -22.86 0.07
N LYS A 216 2.41 -21.73 0.78
CA LYS A 216 1.28 -21.07 1.51
C LYS A 216 0.03 -20.78 0.69
N THR A 217 0.16 -20.58 -0.62
CA THR A 217 -0.98 -20.30 -1.51
C THR A 217 -1.53 -21.57 -2.14
N SER A 218 -0.73 -22.62 -2.21
CA SER A 218 -1.08 -23.90 -2.83
C SER A 218 -1.70 -24.89 -1.85
N LEU A 219 -1.30 -24.80 -0.58
CA LEU A 219 -1.80 -25.57 0.57
C LEU A 219 -2.93 -24.78 1.25
#